data_AF-W1XX46-F1
#
_entry.id   AF-W1XX46-F1
#
_cell.length_a   1.000
_cell.length_b   1.000
_cell.length_c   1.000
_cell.angle_alpha   90.00
_cell.angle_beta   90.00
_cell.angle_gamma   90.00
#
_symmetry.space_group_name_H-M   'P 1'
#
loop_
_entity.id
_entity.type
_entity.pdbx_description
1 polymer ?
#
loop_
_entity_poly.entity_id
_entity_poly.type
_entity_poly.pdbx_seq_one_letter_code
_entity_poly.pdbx_strand_id
1 'polypeptide(L)'
;VRDVTRGSVAATLYAIIITIEGVVPIASPLLGGIINDVWGWRAIFLMILGYSVVTLTYVYFNFPETLSHKKRITYSLKSSFLTYKEISKQPRFYLPCLSLGLSFSLIYCYVTASPFILMV
;
A
#
# COMPACT_ATOMS: atom_id res chain seq x y z
N VAL A 1 11.79 4.56 5.00
CA VAL A 1 12.22 5.65 4.07
C VAL A 1 12.07 7.02 4.71
N ARG A 2 10.85 7.51 4.98
CA ARG A 2 10.62 8.85 5.54
C ARG A 2 11.43 9.17 6.80
N ASP A 3 11.58 8.21 7.70
CA ASP A 3 12.20 8.46 9.01
C ASP A 3 13.74 8.46 8.97
N VAL A 4 14.34 7.93 7.91
CA VAL A 4 15.80 7.72 7.78
C VAL A 4 16.43 8.47 6.61
N THR A 5 15.63 9.04 5.71
CA THR A 5 16.10 9.76 4.50
C THR A 5 15.48 11.14 4.41
N ARG A 6 16.17 12.07 3.73
CA ARG A 6 15.71 13.46 3.57
C ARG A 6 15.99 13.96 2.15
N GLY A 7 15.23 14.97 1.73
CA GLY A 7 15.45 15.68 0.47
C GLY A 7 15.39 14.77 -0.76
N SER A 8 16.34 14.94 -1.68
CA SER A 8 16.40 14.21 -2.96
C SER A 8 16.47 12.69 -2.79
N VAL A 9 17.21 12.20 -1.79
CA VAL A 9 17.34 10.75 -1.53
C VAL A 9 15.99 10.12 -1.20
N ALA A 10 15.16 10.81 -0.40
CA ALA A 10 13.81 10.34 -0.10
C ALA A 10 12.95 10.28 -1.36
N ALA A 11 13.03 11.31 -2.22
CA ALA A 11 12.31 11.35 -3.48
C ALA A 11 12.71 10.21 -4.42
N THR A 12 14.02 9.91 -4.53
CA THR A 12 14.52 8.77 -5.33
C THR A 12 13.99 7.44 -4.81
N LEU A 13 14.02 7.21 -3.49
CA LEU A 13 13.50 5.98 -2.91
C LEU A 13 11.98 5.84 -3.12
N TYR A 14 11.23 6.92 -3.00
CA TYR A 14 9.80 6.90 -3.32
C TYR A 14 9.53 6.65 -4.82
N ALA A 15 10.33 7.22 -5.71
CA ALA A 15 10.22 6.94 -7.14
C ALA A 15 10.46 5.46 -7.46
N ILE A 16 11.44 4.82 -6.80
CA ILE A 16 11.68 3.37 -6.92
C ILE A 16 10.45 2.58 -6.44
N ILE A 17 9.88 2.91 -5.29
CA ILE A 17 8.68 2.24 -4.76
C ILE A 17 7.52 2.36 -5.76
N ILE A 18 7.23 3.56 -6.25
CA ILE A 18 6.14 3.81 -7.21
C ILE A 18 6.39 3.08 -8.53
N THR A 19 7.64 3.01 -8.98
CA THR A 19 8.01 2.26 -10.21
C THR A 19 7.70 0.77 -10.04
N ILE A 20 8.06 0.20 -8.89
CA ILE A 20 7.75 -1.19 -8.57
C ILE A 20 6.23 -1.40 -8.52
N GLU A 21 5.48 -0.50 -7.87
CA GLU A 21 4.01 -0.55 -7.82
C GLU A 21 3.36 -0.52 -9.20
N GLY A 22 3.96 0.16 -10.18
CA GLY A 22 3.48 0.17 -11.56
C GLY A 22 3.79 -1.10 -12.34
N VAL A 23 4.95 -1.73 -12.10
CA VAL A 23 5.40 -2.92 -12.84
C VAL A 23 4.75 -4.20 -12.31
N VAL A 24 4.53 -4.30 -11.00
CA VAL A 24 4.02 -5.51 -10.35
C VAL A 24 2.65 -5.96 -10.90
N PRO A 25 1.64 -5.09 -11.06
CA PRO A 25 0.33 -5.49 -11.60
C PRO A 25 0.39 -6.01 -13.04
N ILE A 26 1.40 -5.62 -13.82
CA ILE A 26 1.58 -6.11 -15.20
C ILE A 26 2.14 -7.54 -15.17
N ALA A 27 3.09 -7.81 -14.27
CA ALA A 27 3.69 -9.13 -14.12
C ALA A 27 2.79 -10.12 -13.35
N SER A 28 1.93 -9.63 -12.47
CA SER A 28 1.13 -10.45 -11.55
C SER A 28 0.17 -11.43 -12.26
N PRO A 29 -0.62 -11.06 -13.29
CA PRO A 29 -1.49 -11.99 -14.01
C PRO A 29 -0.72 -13.11 -14.70
N LEU A 30 0.44 -12.80 -15.27
CA LEU A 30 1.29 -13.78 -15.96
C LEU A 30 1.81 -14.82 -14.97
N LEU A 31 2.43 -14.39 -13.87
CA LEU A 31 2.95 -15.29 -12.84
C LEU A 31 1.83 -16.07 -12.15
N GLY A 32 0.72 -15.39 -11.83
CA GLY A 32 -0.45 -16.01 -11.21
C GLY A 32 -1.08 -17.08 -12.10
N GLY A 33 -1.20 -16.83 -13.41
CA GLY A 33 -1.71 -17.79 -14.39
C GLY A 33 -0.82 -19.04 -14.47
N ILE A 34 0.50 -18.85 -14.61
CA ILE A 34 1.46 -19.97 -14.66
C ILE A 34 1.38 -20.84 -13.40
N ILE A 35 1.37 -20.20 -12.22
CA ILE A 35 1.27 -20.93 -10.94
C ILE A 35 -0.07 -21.68 -10.84
N ASN A 36 -1.16 -21.05 -11.27
CA ASN A 36 -2.48 -21.65 -11.26
C ASN A 36 -2.58 -22.87 -12.19
N ASP A 37 -2.00 -22.80 -13.39
CA ASP A 37 -2.09 -23.90 -14.36
C ASP A 37 -1.26 -25.11 -13.95
N VAL A 38 -0.11 -24.90 -13.29
CA VAL A 38 0.80 -25.99 -12.89
C VAL A 38 0.43 -26.59 -11.52
N TRP A 39 0.11 -25.74 -10.54
CA TRP A 39 -0.06 -26.16 -9.14
C TRP A 39 -1.44 -25.82 -8.55
N GLY A 40 -2.32 -25.19 -9.33
CA GLY A 40 -3.65 -24.79 -8.91
C GLY A 40 -3.66 -23.52 -8.04
N TRP A 41 -4.86 -22.98 -7.84
CA TRP A 41 -5.09 -21.73 -7.11
C TRP A 41 -4.56 -21.74 -5.67
N ARG A 42 -4.54 -22.91 -5.00
CA ARG A 42 -4.06 -23.04 -3.61
C ARG A 42 -2.58 -22.68 -3.49
N ALA A 43 -1.78 -22.95 -4.52
CA ALA A 43 -0.36 -22.65 -4.53
C ALA A 43 -0.09 -21.14 -4.48
N ILE A 44 -0.97 -20.32 -5.06
CA ILE A 44 -0.87 -18.85 -5.01
C ILE A 44 -0.93 -18.36 -3.55
N PHE A 45 -1.89 -18.87 -2.77
CA PHE A 45 -2.04 -18.51 -1.37
C PHE A 45 -0.82 -18.95 -0.53
N LEU A 46 -0.31 -20.15 -0.76
CA LEU A 46 0.88 -20.66 -0.07
C LEU A 46 2.13 -19.84 -0.41
N MET A 47 2.30 -19.43 -1.67
CA MET A 47 3.40 -18.57 -2.10
C MET A 47 3.34 -17.19 -1.43
N ILE A 48 2.16 -16.57 -1.39
CA ILE A 48 1.96 -15.28 -0.71
C ILE A 48 2.23 -15.42 0.78
N LEU A 49 1.78 -16.51 1.41
CA LEU A 49 2.05 -16.79 2.82
C LEU A 49 3.56 -16.91 3.07
N GLY A 50 4.27 -17.70 2.26
CA GLY A 50 5.72 -17.86 2.36
C GLY A 50 6.46 -16.53 2.20
N TYR A 51 6.11 -15.74 1.18
CA TYR A 51 6.66 -14.40 0.97
C TYR A 51 6.41 -13.46 2.16
N SER A 52 5.20 -13.51 2.74
CA SER A 52 4.81 -12.70 3.89
C SER A 52 5.62 -13.07 5.13
N VAL A 53 5.82 -14.37 5.39
CA VAL A 53 6.65 -14.86 6.50
C VAL A 53 8.10 -14.41 6.33
N VAL A 54 8.69 -14.61 5.15
CA VAL A 54 10.07 -14.18 4.86
C VAL A 54 10.23 -12.67 5.09
N THR A 55 9.29 -11.88 4.57
CA THR A 55 9.32 -10.42 4.71
C THR A 55 9.17 -9.99 6.17
N LEU A 56 8.24 -10.62 6.92
CA LEU A 56 8.05 -10.34 8.34
C LEU A 56 9.29 -10.66 9.15
N THR A 57 9.89 -11.83 8.92
CA THR A 57 11.15 -12.25 9.56
C THR A 57 12.27 -11.27 9.24
N TYR A 58 12.41 -10.88 7.97
CA TYR A 58 13.43 -9.92 7.55
C TYR A 58 13.26 -8.56 8.26
N VAL A 59 12.04 -8.02 8.30
CA VAL A 59 11.74 -6.75 8.97
C VAL A 59 12.01 -6.87 10.47
N TYR A 60 11.54 -7.94 11.12
CA TYR A 60 11.70 -8.14 12.57
C TYR A 60 13.18 -8.12 13.01
N PHE A 61 14.07 -8.72 12.22
CA PHE A 61 15.49 -8.79 12.56
C PHE A 61 16.34 -7.63 12.04
N ASN A 62 15.98 -7.01 10.92
CA ASN A 62 16.85 -6.04 10.24
C ASN A 62 16.41 -4.58 10.37
N PHE A 63 15.16 -4.30 10.78
CA PHE A 63 14.67 -2.93 10.87
C PHE A 63 14.76 -2.44 12.32
N PRO A 64 15.74 -1.57 12.66
CA PRO A 64 15.81 -1.00 13.99
C PRO A 64 14.65 -0.02 14.20
N GLU A 65 14.21 0.09 15.45
CA GLU A 65 13.23 1.09 15.87
C GLU A 65 13.77 2.50 15.59
N THR A 66 13.07 3.26 14.74
CA THR A 66 13.46 4.63 14.36
C THR A 66 12.99 5.65 15.39
N LEU A 67 11.99 5.32 16.22
CA LEU A 67 11.43 6.22 17.21
C LEU A 67 12.16 6.13 18.56
N SER A 68 12.97 7.15 18.86
CA SER A 68 13.59 7.31 20.18
C SER A 68 12.55 7.34 21.30
N HIS A 69 12.84 6.64 22.41
CA HIS A 69 12.00 6.62 23.61
C HIS A 69 11.58 8.00 24.12
N LYS A 70 12.44 9.02 23.96
CA LYS A 70 12.18 10.40 24.39
C LYS A 70 11.13 11.14 23.56
N LYS A 71 10.82 10.65 22.36
CA LYS A 71 9.80 11.21 21.45
C LYS A 71 8.46 10.48 21.55
N ARG A 72 8.35 9.50 22.45
CA ARG A 72 7.09 8.77 22.66
C ARG A 72 6.11 9.69 23.36
N ILE A 73 5.03 10.00 22.66
CA ILE A 73 3.93 10.81 23.15
C ILE A 73 2.98 9.90 23.92
N THR A 74 2.41 10.39 25.02
CA THR A 74 1.35 9.67 25.75
C THR A 74 0.17 9.49 24.81
N TYR A 75 -0.08 8.24 24.41
CA TYR A 75 -1.09 7.93 23.40
C TYR A 75 -2.49 8.25 23.94
N SER A 76 -3.17 9.19 23.31
CA SER A 76 -4.57 9.52 23.59
C SER A 76 -5.39 9.33 22.33
N LEU A 77 -6.27 8.33 22.34
CA LEU A 77 -7.23 8.09 21.26
C LEU A 77 -8.10 9.32 20.98
N LYS A 78 -8.51 10.02 22.05
CA LYS A 78 -9.29 11.27 21.95
C LYS A 78 -8.51 12.36 21.22
N SER A 79 -7.24 12.57 21.55
CA SER A 79 -6.39 13.56 20.87
C SER A 79 -6.19 13.20 19.41
N SER A 80 -5.94 11.92 19.10
CA SER A 80 -5.75 11.46 17.71
C SER A 80 -6.99 11.72 16.88
N PHE A 81 -8.18 11.36 17.39
CA PHE A 81 -9.45 11.60 16.71
C PHE A 81 -9.71 13.09 16.46
N LEU A 82 -9.45 13.94 17.46
CA LEU A 82 -9.59 15.39 17.30
C LEU A 82 -8.64 15.93 16.22
N THR A 83 -7.38 15.48 16.20
CA THR A 83 -6.42 15.86 15.15
C THR A 83 -6.90 15.44 13.77
N TYR A 84 -7.36 14.19 13.58
CA TYR A 84 -7.91 13.74 12.30
C TYR A 84 -9.15 14.56 11.87
N LYS A 85 -10.03 14.91 12.81
CA LYS A 85 -11.20 15.75 12.56
C LYS A 85 -10.82 17.17 12.14
N GLU A 86 -9.76 17.73 12.71
CA GLU A 86 -9.27 19.05 12.30
C GLU A 86 -8.61 19.01 10.92
N ILE A 87 -7.83 17.96 10.62
CA ILE A 87 -7.24 17.77 9.29
C ILE A 87 -8.32 17.60 8.21
N SER A 88 -9.38 16.84 8.49
CA SER A 88 -10.45 16.59 7.51
C SER A 88 -11.25 17.84 7.14
N LYS A 89 -11.27 18.87 8.00
CA LYS A 89 -11.91 20.15 7.70
C LYS A 89 -11.06 21.06 6.82
N GLN A 90 -9.76 20.77 6.65
CA GLN A 90 -8.87 21.65 5.91
C GLN A 90 -9.07 21.45 4.39
N PRO A 91 -9.45 22.50 3.62
CA PRO A 91 -9.69 22.38 2.18
C PRO A 91 -8.46 21.94 1.39
N ARG A 92 -7.27 22.33 1.85
CA ARG A 92 -6.00 21.87 1.27
C ARG A 92 -5.77 20.35 1.41
N PHE A 93 -6.44 19.71 2.36
CA PHE A 93 -6.36 18.27 2.55
C PHE A 93 -7.54 17.55 1.88
N TYR A 94 -8.79 17.95 2.18
CA TYR A 94 -9.94 17.17 1.73
C TYR A 94 -10.19 17.28 0.22
N LEU A 95 -9.85 18.42 -0.43
CA LEU A 95 -10.07 18.58 -1.88
C LEU A 95 -9.19 17.63 -2.70
N PRO A 96 -7.84 17.58 -2.52
CA PRO A 96 -7.02 16.58 -3.20
C PRO A 96 -7.40 15.15 -2.82
N CYS A 97 -7.75 14.90 -1.56
CA CYS A 97 -8.16 13.58 -1.09
C CYS A 97 -9.42 13.08 -1.80
N LEU A 98 -10.45 13.95 -1.94
CA LEU A 98 -11.67 13.63 -2.69
C LEU A 98 -11.38 13.42 -4.17
N SER A 99 -10.55 14.27 -4.78
CA SER A 99 -10.16 14.13 -6.18
C SER A 99 -9.48 12.79 -6.44
N LEU A 100 -8.53 12.40 -5.58
CA LEU A 100 -7.84 11.12 -5.65
C LEU A 100 -8.82 9.95 -5.45
N GLY A 101 -9.67 10.03 -4.41
CA GLY A 101 -10.65 8.99 -4.09
C GLY A 101 -11.66 8.77 -5.21
N LEU A 102 -12.19 9.85 -5.81
CA LEU A 102 -13.10 9.77 -6.96
C LEU A 102 -12.41 9.18 -8.19
N SER A 103 -11.15 9.55 -8.44
CA SER A 103 -10.37 9.00 -9.55
C SER A 103 -10.18 7.49 -9.43
N PHE A 104 -9.81 7.00 -8.24
CA PHE A 104 -9.70 5.56 -8.00
C PHE A 104 -11.05 4.84 -8.02
N SER A 105 -12.11 5.48 -7.52
CA SER A 105 -13.47 4.92 -7.55
C SER A 105 -13.91 4.56 -8.97
N LEU A 106 -13.59 5.40 -9.97
CA LEU A 106 -13.89 5.11 -11.37
C LEU A 106 -13.19 3.84 -11.86
N ILE A 107 -11.91 3.65 -11.53
CA ILE A 107 -11.14 2.45 -11.90
C ILE A 107 -11.75 1.20 -11.24
N TYR A 108 -12.07 1.26 -9.95
CA TYR A 108 -12.68 0.12 -9.25
C TYR A 108 -14.09 -0.20 -9.73
N CYS A 109 -14.89 0.83 -10.06
CA CYS A 109 -16.20 0.66 -10.67
C CYS A 109 -16.06 -0.08 -12.01
N TYR A 110 -15.11 0.32 -12.86
CA TYR A 110 -14.81 -0.38 -14.11
C TYR A 110 -14.42 -1.85 -13.88
N VAL A 111 -13.44 -2.12 -13.01
CA VAL A 111 -12.97 -3.49 -12.71
C VAL A 111 -14.10 -4.39 -12.17
N THR A 112 -15.00 -3.82 -11.37
CA THR A 112 -16.12 -4.58 -10.78
C THR A 112 -17.24 -4.81 -11.80
N ALA A 113 -17.57 -3.81 -12.62
CA ALA A 113 -18.67 -3.88 -13.58
C ALA A 113 -18.28 -4.60 -14.88
N SER A 114 -17.00 -4.58 -15.27
CA SER A 114 -16.54 -5.10 -16.56
C SER A 114 -16.88 -6.57 -16.80
N PRO A 115 -16.78 -7.52 -15.84
CA PRO A 115 -17.17 -8.90 -16.09
C PRO A 115 -18.67 -9.01 -16.43
N PHE A 116 -19.54 -8.25 -15.76
CA PHE A 116 -20.98 -8.32 -16.00
C PHE A 116 -21.41 -7.69 -17.33
N ILE A 117 -20.71 -6.65 -17.78
CA ILE A 117 -21.03 -5.93 -19.02
C ILE A 117 -20.40 -6.62 -20.23
N LEU A 118 -19.17 -7.13 -20.09
CA LEU A 118 -18.40 -7.74 -21.19
C LEU A 118 -18.65 -9.24 -21.34
N MET A 119 -19.14 -9.94 -20.31
CA MET A 119 -19.58 -11.34 -20.42
C MET A 119 -21.07 -11.44 -20.77
N VAL A 120 -21.49 -10.63 -21.76
CA VAL A 120 -22.76 -10.75 -22.51
C VAL A 120 -22.39 -11.05 -23.96
#